data_AF-A0A0W8DD70-F1
#
_entry.id   AF-A0A0W8DD70-F1
#
_cell.length_a   1.000
_cell.length_b   1.000
_cell.length_c   1.000
_cell.angle_alpha   90.00
_cell.angle_beta   90.00
_cell.angle_gamma   90.00
#
_symmetry.space_group_name_H-M   'P 1'
#
loop_
_entity.id
_entity.type
_entity.pdbx_description
1 polymer ?
#
loop_
_entity_poly.entity_id
_entity_poly.type
_entity_poly.pdbx_seq_one_letter_code
_entity_poly.pdbx_strand_id
1 'polypeptide(L)'
;MLRVLHFHLTHTSGFTAASCLWFLAVSDFAFYGMCRINEVLSLQWKNITLDLARPSASDSNSTIGYGVYKLEGRKTETAEGRCYNLHCLDECESPMDVLTHLKKWIGYVITKTDHKWSDNDYVFPALSKIAKSAIKTDDPHTGCENARVEWGKKMSEQSFITLLNCVVRDLNRNGNICVRIRSPTMA
;
A
#
# COMPACT_ATOMS: atom_id res chain seq x y z
N MET A 1 -3.09 -7.45 -12.42
CA MET A 1 -4.15 -7.51 -11.38
C MET A 1 -4.05 -6.33 -10.41
N LEU A 2 -2.91 -6.12 -9.73
CA LEU A 2 -2.76 -5.03 -8.74
C LEU A 2 -3.07 -3.63 -9.28
N ARG A 3 -2.54 -3.28 -10.46
CA ARG A 3 -2.84 -2.01 -11.16
C ARG A 3 -4.35 -1.76 -11.36
N VAL A 4 -5.12 -2.81 -11.64
CA VAL A 4 -6.57 -2.70 -11.86
C VAL A 4 -7.29 -2.42 -10.54
N LEU A 5 -6.88 -3.08 -9.46
CA LEU A 5 -7.40 -2.83 -8.11
C LEU A 5 -7.08 -1.39 -7.66
N HIS A 6 -5.86 -0.93 -7.90
CA HIS A 6 -5.43 0.43 -7.54
C HIS A 6 -6.21 1.50 -8.31
N PHE A 7 -6.35 1.30 -9.62
CA PHE A 7 -7.16 2.17 -10.46
C PHE A 7 -8.61 2.19 -9.99
N HIS A 8 -9.21 1.03 -9.71
CA HIS A 8 -10.59 0.97 -9.22
C HIS A 8 -10.76 1.68 -7.87
N LEU A 9 -9.89 1.41 -6.90
CA LEU A 9 -9.95 2.02 -5.57
C LEU A 9 -9.79 3.55 -5.58
N THR A 10 -9.06 4.08 -6.56
CA THR A 10 -8.87 5.54 -6.70
C THR A 10 -10.04 6.24 -7.40
N HIS A 11 -10.95 5.48 -8.01
CA HIS A 11 -12.08 6.01 -8.79
C HIS A 11 -13.45 5.55 -8.26
N THR A 12 -13.49 4.66 -7.26
CA THR A 12 -14.72 4.18 -6.64
C THR A 12 -15.05 4.97 -5.36
N SER A 13 -16.33 5.12 -5.08
CA SER A 13 -16.83 5.65 -3.82
C SER A 13 -17.11 4.54 -2.80
N GLY A 14 -17.27 4.87 -1.53
CA GLY A 14 -17.67 3.91 -0.49
C GLY A 14 -16.50 3.28 0.28
N PHE A 15 -15.26 3.64 -0.02
CA PHE A 15 -14.10 3.36 0.82
C PHE A 15 -13.63 4.66 1.49
N THR A 16 -13.22 4.59 2.75
CA THR A 16 -12.59 5.75 3.40
C THR A 16 -11.22 6.02 2.80
N ALA A 17 -10.81 7.29 2.77
CA ALA A 17 -9.47 7.68 2.32
C ALA A 17 -8.36 6.90 3.05
N ALA A 18 -8.53 6.68 4.37
CA ALA A 18 -7.63 5.84 5.15
C ALA A 18 -7.53 4.42 4.57
N SER A 19 -8.66 3.74 4.35
CA SER A 19 -8.65 2.36 3.83
C SER A 19 -8.07 2.26 2.41
N CYS A 20 -8.34 3.23 1.53
CA CYS A 20 -7.76 3.28 0.20
C CYS A 20 -6.24 3.44 0.25
N LEU A 21 -5.75 4.52 0.88
CA LEU A 21 -4.32 4.83 0.93
C LEU A 21 -3.52 3.73 1.63
N TRP A 22 -4.07 3.18 2.71
CA TRP A 22 -3.47 2.07 3.44
C TRP A 22 -3.39 0.82 2.55
N PHE A 23 -4.46 0.46 1.83
CA PHE A 23 -4.47 -0.72 0.96
C PHE A 23 -3.48 -0.59 -0.20
N LEU A 24 -3.45 0.58 -0.87
CA LEU A 24 -2.52 0.86 -1.96
C LEU A 24 -1.07 0.67 -1.49
N ALA A 25 -0.70 1.28 -0.37
CA ALA A 25 0.66 1.19 0.16
C ALA A 25 1.02 -0.25 0.59
N VAL A 26 0.16 -0.94 1.34
CA VAL A 26 0.44 -2.30 1.82
C VAL A 26 0.62 -3.29 0.67
N SER A 27 -0.25 -3.22 -0.33
CA SER A 27 -0.23 -4.15 -1.45
C SER A 27 0.94 -3.90 -2.40
N ASP A 28 1.34 -2.64 -2.60
CA ASP A 28 2.58 -2.32 -3.32
C ASP A 28 3.83 -2.78 -2.57
N PHE A 29 3.87 -2.63 -1.25
CA PHE A 29 4.98 -3.17 -0.45
C PHE A 29 5.11 -4.68 -0.65
N ALA A 30 4.00 -5.41 -0.56
CA ALA A 30 3.98 -6.86 -0.73
C ALA A 30 4.46 -7.26 -2.14
N PHE A 31 4.02 -6.54 -3.17
CA PHE A 31 4.40 -6.78 -4.56
C PHE A 31 5.86 -6.42 -4.84
N TYR A 32 6.27 -5.19 -4.51
CA TYR A 32 7.61 -4.65 -4.73
C TYR A 32 8.68 -5.44 -3.96
N GLY A 33 8.44 -5.71 -2.67
CA GLY A 33 9.36 -6.44 -1.82
C GLY A 33 9.31 -7.96 -1.97
N MET A 34 8.42 -8.48 -2.83
CA MET A 34 8.11 -9.91 -2.94
C MET A 34 7.92 -10.54 -1.55
N CYS A 35 7.21 -9.85 -0.66
CA CYS A 35 7.04 -10.25 0.74
C CYS A 35 5.73 -10.99 0.96
N ARG A 36 5.70 -11.81 2.02
CA ARG A 36 4.43 -12.24 2.59
C ARG A 36 3.72 -11.05 3.22
N ILE A 37 2.39 -11.03 3.16
CA ILE A 37 1.61 -9.93 3.71
C ILE A 37 1.91 -9.67 5.19
N ASN A 38 2.03 -10.73 6.00
CA ASN A 38 2.33 -10.57 7.43
C ASN A 38 3.73 -10.01 7.72
N GLU A 39 4.68 -10.10 6.78
CA GLU A 39 5.97 -9.40 6.89
C GLU A 39 5.75 -7.88 6.74
N VAL A 40 4.95 -7.47 5.75
CA VAL A 40 4.57 -6.06 5.53
C VAL A 40 3.76 -5.51 6.70
N LEU A 41 2.77 -6.25 7.18
CA LEU A 41 1.93 -5.83 8.31
C LEU A 41 2.70 -5.74 9.62
N SER A 42 3.84 -6.42 9.74
CA SER A 42 4.72 -6.34 10.92
C SER A 42 5.79 -5.25 10.79
N LEU A 43 5.83 -4.50 9.68
CA LEU A 43 6.80 -3.43 9.47
C LEU A 43 6.59 -2.29 10.48
N GLN A 44 7.66 -2.00 11.23
CA GLN A 44 7.69 -0.94 12.24
C GLN A 44 8.29 0.35 11.69
N TRP A 45 7.88 1.48 12.25
CA TRP A 45 8.30 2.81 11.82
C TRP A 45 9.82 3.00 11.87
N LYS A 46 10.48 2.50 12.92
CA LYS A 46 11.96 2.53 13.06
C LYS A 46 12.71 1.88 11.89
N ASN A 47 12.04 0.98 11.18
CA ASN A 47 12.61 0.21 10.07
C ASN A 47 12.35 0.88 8.72
N ILE A 48 11.87 2.13 8.69
CA ILE A 48 11.72 2.94 7.49
C ILE A 48 12.59 4.19 7.60
N THR A 49 13.29 4.51 6.53
CA THR A 49 13.99 5.78 6.35
C THR A 49 13.59 6.37 5.01
N LEU A 50 13.10 7.61 5.01
CA LEU A 50 12.64 8.31 3.80
C LEU A 50 13.55 9.48 3.46
N ASP A 51 13.30 10.06 2.29
CA ASP A 51 13.94 11.30 1.81
C ASP A 51 15.48 11.20 1.71
N LEU A 52 15.96 10.00 1.38
CA LEU A 52 17.35 9.77 1.03
C LEU A 52 17.58 10.21 -0.42
N ALA A 53 18.81 10.62 -0.72
CA ALA A 53 19.20 11.03 -2.06
C ALA A 53 20.56 10.46 -2.43
N ARG A 54 20.72 10.07 -3.69
CA ARG A 54 22.02 9.67 -4.26
C ARG A 54 22.23 10.31 -5.63
N PRO A 55 23.49 10.55 -6.06
CA PRO A 55 23.78 10.95 -7.44
C PRO A 55 23.28 9.90 -8.44
N SER A 56 22.76 10.34 -9.57
CA SER A 56 22.44 9.44 -10.67
C SER A 56 23.74 8.97 -11.36
N ALA A 57 23.76 7.69 -11.72
CA ALA A 57 24.86 7.13 -12.50
C ALA A 57 24.80 7.53 -13.98
N SER A 58 23.62 7.92 -14.46
CA SER A 58 23.38 8.25 -15.87
C SER A 58 23.45 9.75 -16.16
N ASP A 59 23.23 10.60 -15.16
CA ASP A 59 23.29 12.06 -15.28
C ASP A 59 23.90 12.68 -14.02
N SER A 60 25.11 13.20 -14.14
CA SER A 60 25.90 13.77 -13.03
C SER A 60 25.26 14.99 -12.37
N ASN A 61 24.29 15.65 -13.03
CA ASN A 61 23.59 16.81 -12.48
C ASN A 61 22.25 16.45 -11.81
N SER A 62 21.84 15.18 -11.86
CA SER A 62 20.59 14.73 -11.28
C SER A 62 20.79 13.94 -9.98
N THR A 63 19.88 14.15 -9.03
CA THR A 63 19.80 13.38 -7.80
C THR A 63 18.56 12.51 -7.81
N ILE A 64 18.73 11.26 -7.37
CA ILE A 64 17.65 10.28 -7.27
C ILE A 64 17.21 10.21 -5.81
N GLY A 65 15.98 10.63 -5.56
CA GLY A 65 15.31 10.45 -4.27
C GLY A 65 14.89 8.99 -4.07
N TYR A 66 15.10 8.46 -2.87
CA TYR A 66 14.69 7.10 -2.51
C TYR A 66 14.36 6.99 -1.02
N GLY A 67 13.68 5.91 -0.66
CA GLY A 67 13.52 5.47 0.73
C GLY A 67 14.24 4.14 0.93
N VAL A 68 14.38 3.72 2.18
CA VAL A 68 14.86 2.39 2.56
C VAL A 68 13.90 1.82 3.58
N TYR A 69 13.61 0.53 3.48
CA TYR A 69 12.98 -0.20 4.57
C TYR A 69 13.70 -1.51 4.85
N LYS A 70 13.59 -1.95 6.10
CA LYS A 70 14.15 -3.21 6.58
C LYS A 70 13.02 -4.15 6.98
N LEU A 71 13.03 -5.36 6.43
CA LEU A 71 12.22 -6.46 6.95
C LEU A 71 13.08 -7.28 7.91
N GLU A 72 12.49 -7.65 9.04
CA GLU A 72 13.10 -8.49 10.07
C GLU A 72 12.40 -9.85 10.12
N GLY A 73 13.16 -10.91 10.44
CA GLY A 73 12.61 -12.24 10.71
C GLY A 73 12.30 -13.07 9.47
N ARG A 74 12.86 -12.75 8.29
CA ARG A 74 12.73 -13.62 7.12
C ARG A 74 13.52 -14.92 7.32
N LYS A 75 12.91 -16.08 7.02
CA LYS A 75 13.51 -17.43 7.13
C LYS A 75 14.85 -17.64 6.38
N THR A 76 15.25 -16.71 5.51
CA THR A 76 16.52 -16.76 4.75
C THR A 76 17.44 -15.58 5.08
N GLU A 77 17.32 -15.02 6.28
CA GLU A 77 18.14 -13.91 6.73
C GLU A 77 19.57 -14.32 7.05
N THR A 78 20.51 -13.61 6.44
CA THR A 78 21.81 -13.30 7.02
C THR A 78 21.60 -12.36 8.21
N ALA A 79 22.50 -12.38 9.20
CA ALA A 79 22.34 -11.81 10.55
C ALA A 79 21.88 -10.34 10.67
N GLU A 80 21.91 -9.55 9.59
CA GLU A 80 21.54 -8.13 9.59
C GLU A 80 20.15 -7.81 9.03
N GLY A 81 19.33 -8.77 8.60
CA GLY A 81 18.05 -8.49 7.93
C GLY A 81 18.25 -8.04 6.47
N ARG A 82 17.17 -8.04 5.66
CA ARG A 82 17.24 -7.53 4.28
C ARG A 82 16.76 -6.08 4.21
N CYS A 83 17.63 -5.20 3.72
CA CYS A 83 17.30 -3.82 3.40
C CYS A 83 16.87 -3.70 1.93
N TYR A 84 15.79 -2.98 1.69
CA TYR A 84 15.22 -2.74 0.38
C TYR A 84 15.16 -1.25 0.10
N ASN A 85 15.64 -0.82 -1.07
CA ASN A 85 15.49 0.55 -1.52
C ASN A 85 14.11 0.74 -2.17
N LEU A 86 13.40 1.79 -1.81
CA LEU A 86 12.15 2.24 -2.40
C LEU A 86 12.48 3.35 -3.40
N HIS A 87 12.34 3.07 -4.69
CA HIS A 87 12.56 4.06 -5.74
C HIS A 87 11.23 4.55 -6.31
N CYS A 88 11.19 5.81 -6.76
CA CYS A 88 10.10 6.26 -7.63
C CYS A 88 10.18 5.49 -8.94
N LEU A 89 9.02 5.10 -9.47
CA LEU A 89 8.92 4.41 -10.76
C LEU A 89 8.60 5.42 -11.87
N ASP A 90 8.92 5.05 -13.11
CA ASP A 90 8.54 5.85 -14.28
C ASP A 90 7.02 5.98 -14.41
N GLU A 91 6.53 6.99 -15.13
CA GLU A 91 5.09 7.30 -15.24
C GLU A 91 4.23 6.10 -15.67
N CYS A 92 4.77 5.22 -16.53
CA CYS A 92 4.10 3.99 -16.99
C CYS A 92 3.84 2.97 -15.86
N GLU A 93 4.66 3.00 -14.81
CA GLU A 93 4.63 2.11 -13.66
C GLU A 93 4.16 2.80 -12.37
N SER A 94 3.91 4.11 -12.44
CA SER A 94 3.37 4.95 -11.35
C SER A 94 2.16 4.36 -10.60
N PRO A 95 1.25 3.55 -11.19
CA PRO A 95 0.15 2.95 -10.42
C PRO A 95 0.60 1.92 -9.35
N MET A 96 1.87 1.51 -9.35
CA MET A 96 2.47 0.62 -8.36
C MET A 96 3.70 1.25 -7.68
N ASP A 97 3.79 2.59 -7.71
CA ASP A 97 4.89 3.31 -7.08
C ASP A 97 4.75 3.26 -5.55
N VAL A 98 5.48 2.31 -4.97
CA VAL A 98 5.50 2.02 -3.55
C VAL A 98 5.91 3.22 -2.70
N LEU A 99 6.87 4.02 -3.16
CA LEU A 99 7.36 5.18 -2.42
C LEU A 99 6.30 6.29 -2.40
N THR A 100 5.65 6.52 -3.54
CA THR A 100 4.58 7.49 -3.69
C THR A 100 3.37 7.11 -2.84
N HIS A 101 2.94 5.84 -2.86
CA HIS A 101 1.81 5.41 -2.03
C HIS A 101 2.13 5.45 -0.54
N LEU A 102 3.36 5.11 -0.15
CA LEU A 102 3.82 5.27 1.23
C LEU A 102 3.79 6.74 1.67
N LYS A 103 4.34 7.65 0.87
CA LYS A 103 4.33 9.09 1.18
C LYS A 103 2.92 9.64 1.27
N LYS A 104 2.01 9.21 0.40
CA LYS A 104 0.58 9.59 0.48
C LYS A 104 -0.08 9.07 1.77
N TRP A 105 0.19 7.82 2.16
CA TRP A 105 -0.29 7.25 3.42
C TRP A 105 0.24 8.04 4.63
N ILE A 106 1.55 8.26 4.71
CA ILE A 106 2.17 9.02 5.81
C ILE A 106 1.66 10.46 5.85
N GLY A 107 1.55 11.12 4.68
CA GLY A 107 1.01 12.46 4.56
C GLY A 107 -0.44 12.53 5.05
N TYR A 108 -1.26 11.52 4.74
CA TYR A 108 -2.61 11.42 5.29
C TYR A 108 -2.59 11.32 6.82
N VAL A 109 -1.75 10.45 7.39
CA VAL A 109 -1.63 10.29 8.85
C VAL A 109 -1.25 11.62 9.50
N ILE A 110 -0.21 12.29 9.00
CA ILE A 110 0.29 13.56 9.57
C ILE A 110 -0.74 14.69 9.44
N THR A 111 -1.51 14.74 8.35
CA THR A 111 -2.39 15.88 8.07
C THR A 111 -3.85 15.67 8.49
N LYS A 112 -4.30 14.42 8.63
CA LYS A 112 -5.70 14.07 8.92
C LYS A 112 -5.89 13.37 10.25
N THR A 113 -4.82 13.10 11.00
CA THR A 113 -4.87 12.46 12.31
C THR A 113 -3.93 13.18 13.27
N ASP A 114 -4.22 13.10 14.58
CA ASP A 114 -3.34 13.63 15.63
C ASP A 114 -2.22 12.64 16.01
N HIS A 115 -1.99 11.59 15.21
CA HIS A 115 -1.04 10.54 15.52
C HIS A 115 0.40 11.04 15.36
N LYS A 116 1.23 10.79 16.38
CA LYS A 116 2.66 11.06 16.36
C LYS A 116 3.40 9.74 16.25
N TRP A 117 4.17 9.59 15.19
CA TRP A 117 4.95 8.39 14.94
C TRP A 117 5.96 8.13 16.06
N SER A 118 5.96 6.89 16.54
CA SER A 118 6.94 6.31 17.46
C SER A 118 7.63 5.13 16.78
N ASP A 119 8.89 4.86 17.14
CA ASP A 119 9.72 3.80 16.54
C ASP A 119 9.05 2.44 16.46
N ASN A 120 8.26 2.08 17.47
CA ASN A 120 7.59 0.79 17.58
C ASN A 120 6.20 0.75 16.92
N ASP A 121 5.73 1.87 16.36
CA ASP A 121 4.47 1.91 15.65
C ASP A 121 4.53 1.01 14.42
N TYR A 122 3.43 0.30 14.17
CA TYR A 122 3.24 -0.34 12.88
C TYR A 122 3.05 0.76 11.82
N VAL A 123 3.83 0.70 10.75
CA VAL A 123 3.67 1.57 9.58
C VAL A 123 2.27 1.40 9.00
N PHE A 124 1.78 0.16 9.05
CA PHE A 124 0.46 -0.26 8.62
C PHE A 124 -0.34 -0.78 9.83
N PRO A 125 -0.88 0.14 10.66
CA PRO A 125 -1.73 -0.23 11.78
C PRO A 125 -3.00 -0.96 11.31
N ALA A 126 -3.67 -1.66 12.20
CA ALA A 126 -4.90 -2.35 11.89
C ALA A 126 -5.99 -1.39 11.39
N LEU A 127 -6.82 -1.87 10.46
CA LEU A 127 -8.06 -1.21 10.09
C LEU A 127 -9.24 -1.94 10.75
N SER A 128 -10.13 -1.18 11.37
CA SER A 128 -11.36 -1.69 11.98
C SER A 128 -12.60 -1.18 11.30
N LYS A 129 -13.77 -1.66 11.76
CA LYS A 129 -15.09 -1.39 11.18
C LYS A 129 -15.22 -1.79 9.71
N ILE A 130 -14.47 -2.82 9.30
CA ILE A 130 -14.64 -3.49 8.00
C ILE A 130 -15.77 -4.52 8.15
N ALA A 131 -16.85 -4.32 7.41
CA ALA A 131 -18.06 -5.13 7.50
C ALA A 131 -17.92 -6.42 6.66
N LYS A 132 -17.68 -7.55 7.33
CA LYS A 132 -17.65 -8.88 6.70
C LYS A 132 -18.97 -9.29 6.06
N SER A 133 -20.08 -8.82 6.61
CA SER A 133 -21.43 -9.11 6.12
C SER A 133 -21.63 -8.66 4.67
N ALA A 134 -21.05 -7.51 4.30
CA ALA A 134 -21.17 -6.96 2.96
C ALA A 134 -20.60 -7.91 1.89
N ILE A 135 -19.66 -8.80 2.25
CA ILE A 135 -19.07 -9.80 1.33
C ILE A 135 -20.07 -10.92 1.00
N LYS A 136 -20.98 -11.23 1.92
CA LYS A 136 -21.89 -12.37 1.82
C LYS A 136 -23.27 -12.00 1.29
N THR A 137 -23.55 -10.71 1.12
CA THR A 137 -24.87 -10.20 0.75
C THR A 137 -24.83 -9.49 -0.59
N ASP A 138 -25.98 -9.37 -1.25
CA ASP A 138 -26.16 -8.50 -2.41
C ASP A 138 -26.31 -7.01 -2.06
N ASP A 139 -25.81 -6.65 -0.88
CA ASP A 139 -25.82 -5.29 -0.38
C ASP A 139 -24.90 -4.40 -1.24
N PRO A 140 -25.36 -3.20 -1.66
CA PRO A 140 -24.57 -2.27 -2.47
C PRO A 140 -23.40 -1.63 -1.72
N HIS A 141 -23.37 -1.69 -0.39
CA HIS A 141 -22.27 -1.18 0.43
C HIS A 141 -20.99 -1.99 0.16
N THR A 142 -19.85 -1.31 0.16
CA THR A 142 -18.52 -1.91 0.03
C THR A 142 -18.15 -2.67 1.32
N GLY A 143 -18.67 -2.22 2.45
CA GLY A 143 -18.31 -2.69 3.79
C GLY A 143 -17.07 -1.99 4.36
N CYS A 144 -16.58 -0.94 3.71
CA CYS A 144 -15.40 -0.17 4.11
C CYS A 144 -15.71 1.32 4.35
N GLU A 145 -16.98 1.74 4.33
CA GLU A 145 -17.45 3.12 4.47
C GLU A 145 -17.09 3.70 5.85
N ASN A 146 -17.01 2.84 6.85
CA ASN A 146 -16.73 3.20 8.22
C ASN A 146 -15.32 2.80 8.66
N ALA A 147 -14.48 2.33 7.73
CA ALA A 147 -13.16 1.81 8.05
C ALA A 147 -12.29 2.87 8.73
N ARG A 148 -11.68 2.51 9.87
CA ARG A 148 -10.87 3.42 10.69
C ARG A 148 -9.54 2.79 11.07
N VAL A 149 -8.57 3.64 11.32
CA VAL A 149 -7.23 3.25 11.78
C VAL A 149 -7.27 2.93 13.28
N GLU A 150 -6.73 1.77 13.66
CA GLU A 150 -6.50 1.37 15.04
C GLU A 150 -5.00 1.36 15.36
N TRP A 151 -4.53 2.43 15.98
CA TRP A 151 -3.15 2.61 16.40
C TRP A 151 -2.70 1.56 17.42
N GLY A 152 -1.41 1.23 17.39
CA GLY A 152 -0.79 0.25 18.31
C GLY A 152 -1.16 -1.21 18.04
N LYS A 153 -2.04 -1.49 17.07
CA LYS A 153 -2.43 -2.86 16.73
C LYS A 153 -1.92 -3.25 15.36
N LYS A 154 -1.41 -4.48 15.26
CA LYS A 154 -1.08 -5.11 13.99
C LYS A 154 -2.35 -5.59 13.29
N MET A 155 -2.49 -5.32 12.00
CA MET A 155 -3.54 -5.94 11.18
C MET A 155 -3.33 -7.46 11.12
N SER A 156 -4.39 -8.25 11.29
CA SER A 156 -4.30 -9.71 11.09
C SER A 156 -4.39 -10.06 9.60
N GLU A 157 -3.79 -11.19 9.19
CA GLU A 157 -3.92 -11.69 7.81
C GLU A 157 -5.39 -11.88 7.42
N GLN A 158 -6.21 -12.41 8.33
CA GLN A 158 -7.63 -12.62 8.07
C GLN A 158 -8.40 -11.30 7.87
N SER A 159 -8.06 -10.25 8.62
CA SER A 159 -8.63 -8.92 8.41
C SER A 159 -8.18 -8.32 7.09
N PHE A 160 -6.91 -8.51 6.69
CA PHE A 160 -6.43 -8.08 5.39
C PHE A 160 -7.15 -8.80 4.24
N ILE A 161 -7.32 -10.12 4.33
CA ILE A 161 -8.09 -10.92 3.35
C ILE A 161 -9.53 -10.41 3.25
N THR A 162 -10.13 -10.03 4.39
CA THR A 162 -11.47 -9.44 4.41
C THR A 162 -11.51 -8.14 3.61
N LEU A 163 -10.56 -7.23 3.84
CA LEU A 163 -10.45 -5.98 3.10
C LEU A 163 -10.25 -6.24 1.60
N LEU A 164 -9.30 -7.11 1.23
CA LEU A 164 -9.05 -7.49 -0.15
C LEU A 164 -10.32 -8.00 -0.84
N ASN A 165 -11.08 -8.86 -0.16
CA ASN A 165 -12.34 -9.38 -0.68
C ASN A 165 -13.41 -8.28 -0.87
N CYS A 166 -13.46 -7.26 0.00
CA CYS A 166 -14.33 -6.10 -0.21
C CYS A 166 -13.93 -5.33 -1.47
N VAL A 167 -12.63 -5.07 -1.68
CA VAL A 167 -12.11 -4.38 -2.87
C VAL A 167 -12.41 -5.17 -4.14
N VAL A 168 -12.12 -6.48 -4.15
CA VAL A 168 -12.35 -7.34 -5.30
C VAL A 168 -13.84 -7.48 -5.61
N ARG A 169 -14.70 -7.60 -4.59
CA ARG A 169 -16.16 -7.64 -4.80
C ARG A 169 -16.67 -6.35 -5.43
N ASP A 170 -16.24 -5.20 -4.91
CA ASP A 170 -16.62 -3.90 -5.44
C ASP A 170 -16.14 -3.73 -6.88
N LEU A 171 -14.90 -4.11 -7.18
CA LEU A 171 -14.38 -4.15 -8.55
C LEU A 171 -15.23 -5.05 -9.46
N ASN A 172 -15.63 -6.24 -9.00
CA ASN A 172 -16.43 -7.15 -9.82
C ASN A 172 -17.85 -6.63 -10.10
N ARG A 173 -18.42 -5.82 -9.20
CA ARG A 173 -19.76 -5.25 -9.35
C ARG A 173 -19.77 -3.93 -10.14
N ASN A 174 -18.82 -3.04 -9.80
CA ASN A 174 -18.82 -1.64 -10.21
C ASN A 174 -17.64 -1.29 -11.14
N GLY A 175 -16.68 -2.19 -11.29
CA GLY A 175 -15.52 -1.99 -12.14
C GLY A 175 -15.92 -2.00 -13.62
N ASN A 176 -15.81 -0.85 -14.26
CA ASN A 176 -15.77 -0.79 -15.72
C ASN A 176 -14.43 -1.39 -16.17
N ILE A 177 -14.41 -2.69 -16.47
CA ILE A 177 -13.23 -3.38 -17.03
C ILE A 177 -13.06 -2.93 -18.49
N CYS A 178 -12.67 -1.67 -18.70
CA CYS A 178 -12.22 -1.19 -19.99
C CYS A 178 -10.70 -1.43 -20.04
N VAL A 179 -10.31 -2.65 -20.41
CA VAL A 179 -8.91 -2.98 -20.65
C VAL A 179 -8.48 -2.29 -21.95
N ARG A 180 -8.08 -1.02 -21.88
CA ARG A 180 -7.28 -0.42 -22.95
C ARG A 180 -5.87 -0.97 -22.82
N ILE A 181 -5.64 -2.15 -23.40
CA ILE A 181 -4.30 -2.57 -23.80
C ILE A 181 -3.89 -1.56 -24.87
N ARG A 182 -3.10 -0.54 -24.51
CA ARG A 182 -2.36 0.21 -25.51
C ARG A 182 -1.33 -0.75 -26.09
N SER A 183 -1.64 -1.31 -27.26
CA SER A 183 -0.62 -1.89 -28.12
C SER A 183 0.43 -0.80 -28.38
N PRO A 184 1.73 -1.08 -28.25
CA PRO A 184 2.74 -0.15 -28.71
C PRO A 184 2.64 -0.10 -30.23
N THR A 185 2.15 1.01 -30.75
CA THR A 185 2.36 1.37 -32.16
C THR A 185 3.86 1.49 -32.34
N MET A 186 4.45 0.53 -33.07
CA MET A 186 5.78 0.71 -33.64
C MET A 186 5.71 1.91 -34.59
N ALA A 187 6.53 2.91 -34.33
CA ALA A 187 6.94 3.93 -35.29
C ALA A 187 8.47 3.86 -35.39
#